data_AF-A0A7S1Z8I6-F1
#
_entry.id   AF-A0A7S1Z8I6-F1
#
_cell.length_a   1.000
_cell.length_b   1.000
_cell.length_c   1.000
_cell.angle_alpha   90.00
_cell.angle_beta   90.00
_cell.angle_gamma   90.00
#
_symmetry.space_group_name_H-M   'P 1'
#
loop_
_entity.id
_entity.type
_entity.pdbx_description
1 polymer ?
#
loop_
_entity_poly.entity_id
_entity_poly.type
_entity_poly.pdbx_seq_one_letter_code
_entity_poly.pdbx_strand_id
1 'polypeptide(L)'
;VERALDMDVGKYSKKSSSGPLILYGIRLAVRIEGYMKFALKKCRAGKPRPRGLESLDCQKVEESMKKIRTMLDNQAIPILEYWIEPSRCKDVGVSCLVHAHLMYLFKNHYYDEFDFRSVSVLLSSQVYLAINHRFSSSVYDDLADTPNPSLPPPSIQVA
;
A
#
# COMPACT_ATOMS: atom_id res chain seq x y z
N VAL A 1 -8.53 -0.86 12.12
CA VAL A 1 -7.17 -0.43 11.69
C VAL A 1 -6.46 0.24 12.84
N GLU A 2 -7.09 1.20 13.52
CA GLU A 2 -6.60 1.81 14.77
C GLU A 2 -6.00 0.80 15.76
N ARG A 3 -6.78 -0.20 16.22
CA ARG A 3 -6.26 -1.28 17.09
C ARG A 3 -5.05 -2.04 16.54
N ALA A 4 -4.91 -2.15 15.22
CA ALA A 4 -3.74 -2.79 14.64
C ALA A 4 -2.53 -1.85 14.68
N LEU A 5 -2.72 -0.56 14.43
CA LEU A 5 -1.69 0.46 14.55
C LEU A 5 -1.19 0.61 16.00
N ASP A 6 -2.07 0.44 16.99
CA ASP A 6 -1.71 0.41 18.42
C ASP A 6 -0.76 -0.75 18.78
N MET A 7 -0.69 -1.78 17.94
CA MET A 7 0.23 -2.92 18.11
C MET A 7 1.60 -2.67 17.46
N ASP A 8 1.89 -1.45 17.02
CA ASP A 8 3.21 -1.12 16.50
C ASP A 8 4.31 -1.34 17.56
N VAL A 9 5.38 -2.02 17.14
CA VAL A 9 6.57 -2.31 17.96
C VAL A 9 7.79 -1.54 17.45
N GLY A 10 7.57 -0.57 16.55
CA GLY A 10 8.59 0.34 16.03
C GLY A 10 9.47 -0.24 14.92
N LYS A 11 9.14 -1.42 14.39
CA LYS A 11 9.77 -1.99 13.19
C LYS A 11 8.91 -3.07 12.55
N TYR A 12 9.04 -3.22 11.24
CA TYR A 12 8.51 -4.39 10.56
C TYR A 12 9.35 -5.63 10.85
N SER A 13 8.69 -6.75 11.17
CA SER A 13 9.32 -8.06 11.28
C SER A 13 8.41 -9.11 10.66
N LYS A 14 8.95 -9.90 9.72
CA LYS A 14 8.23 -11.02 9.09
C LYS A 14 7.85 -12.12 10.09
N LYS A 15 8.59 -12.22 11.21
CA LYS A 15 8.38 -13.24 12.26
C LYS A 15 7.33 -12.84 13.29
N SER A 16 7.05 -11.53 13.42
CA SER A 16 5.99 -11.03 14.29
C SER A 16 4.70 -10.89 13.49
N SER A 17 3.56 -11.22 14.08
CA SER A 17 2.25 -11.03 13.44
C SER A 17 1.82 -9.56 13.36
N SER A 18 2.36 -8.68 14.22
CA SER A 18 1.95 -7.27 14.29
C SER A 18 2.21 -6.50 13.00
N GLY A 19 3.41 -6.59 12.44
CA GLY A 19 3.78 -5.90 11.20
C GLY A 19 2.88 -6.27 10.00
N PRO A 20 2.77 -7.56 9.65
CA PRO A 20 1.84 -8.03 8.61
C PRO A 20 0.38 -7.64 8.86
N LEU A 21 -0.09 -7.68 10.12
CA LEU A 21 -1.44 -7.29 10.48
C LEU A 21 -1.69 -5.79 10.23
N ILE A 22 -0.73 -4.93 10.59
CA ILE A 22 -0.79 -3.49 10.31
C ILE A 22 -0.86 -3.23 8.81
N LEU A 23 0.03 -3.84 8.01
CA LEU A 23 0.03 -3.68 6.56
C LEU A 23 -1.28 -4.15 5.94
N TYR A 24 -1.82 -5.28 6.40
CA TYR A 24 -3.14 -5.77 5.98
C TYR A 24 -4.26 -4.78 6.35
N GLY A 25 -4.25 -4.26 7.59
CA GLY A 25 -5.21 -3.28 8.06
C GLY A 25 -5.20 -2.00 7.24
N ILE A 26 -4.01 -1.48 6.93
CA ILE A 26 -3.82 -0.32 6.04
C ILE A 26 -4.39 -0.62 4.65
N ARG A 27 -4.02 -1.75 4.05
CA ARG A 27 -4.51 -2.16 2.73
C ARG A 27 -6.03 -2.27 2.69
N LEU A 28 -6.63 -2.81 3.76
CA LEU A 28 -8.08 -2.93 3.90
C LEU A 28 -8.74 -1.55 4.03
N ALA A 29 -8.21 -0.65 4.87
CA ALA A 29 -8.73 0.72 5.00
C ALA A 29 -8.73 1.46 3.67
N VAL A 30 -7.63 1.42 2.92
CA VAL A 30 -7.54 2.05 1.59
C VAL A 30 -8.58 1.43 0.63
N ARG A 31 -8.82 0.11 0.67
CA ARG A 31 -9.87 -0.51 -0.16
C ARG A 31 -11.27 -0.05 0.23
N ILE A 32 -11.57 0.00 1.52
CA ILE A 32 -12.87 0.45 2.04
C ILE A 32 -13.10 1.91 1.67
N GLU A 33 -12.09 2.76 1.84
CA GLU A 33 -12.15 4.16 1.41
C GLU A 33 -12.44 4.30 -0.08
N GLY A 34 -11.77 3.52 -0.94
CA GLY A 34 -12.05 3.51 -2.38
C GLY A 34 -13.50 3.12 -2.69
N TYR A 35 -14.05 2.13 -1.99
CA TYR A 35 -15.46 1.75 -2.12
C TYR A 35 -16.40 2.87 -1.66
N MET A 36 -16.10 3.54 -0.55
CA MET A 36 -16.89 4.68 -0.06
C MET A 36 -16.88 5.85 -1.05
N LYS A 37 -15.71 6.20 -1.62
CA LYS A 37 -15.59 7.21 -2.69
C LYS A 37 -16.44 6.84 -3.90
N PHE A 38 -16.40 5.57 -4.31
CA PHE A 38 -17.24 5.06 -5.40
C PHE A 38 -18.74 5.18 -5.10
N ALA A 39 -19.17 4.73 -3.92
CA ALA A 39 -20.57 4.77 -3.49
C ALA A 39 -21.09 6.21 -3.44
N LEU A 40 -20.33 7.14 -2.85
CA LEU A 40 -20.68 8.57 -2.82
C LEU A 40 -20.82 9.15 -4.23
N LYS A 41 -19.90 8.81 -5.15
CA LYS A 41 -19.97 9.27 -6.54
C LYS A 41 -21.22 8.75 -7.27
N LYS A 42 -21.69 7.55 -6.94
CA LYS A 42 -22.88 6.94 -7.57
C LYS A 42 -24.21 7.36 -6.92
N CYS A 43 -24.21 7.73 -5.65
CA CYS A 43 -25.41 8.12 -4.92
C CYS A 43 -25.64 9.64 -4.83
N ARG A 44 -24.72 10.46 -5.35
CA ARG A 44 -24.93 11.90 -5.57
C ARG A 44 -26.00 12.16 -6.66
N ALA A 45 -26.71 13.28 -6.49
CA ALA A 45 -27.98 13.58 -7.17
C ALA A 45 -27.97 13.44 -8.70
N GLY A 46 -29.10 12.98 -9.25
CA GLY A 46 -29.38 12.98 -10.70
C GLY A 46 -29.22 11.64 -11.42
N LYS A 47 -28.82 10.56 -10.74
CA LYS A 47 -28.73 9.21 -11.31
C LYS A 47 -29.45 8.17 -10.43
N PRO A 48 -30.04 7.12 -11.03
CA PRO A 48 -30.62 6.04 -10.25
C PRO A 48 -29.52 5.36 -9.41
N ARG A 49 -29.83 5.16 -8.13
CA ARG A 49 -28.89 4.54 -7.18
C ARG A 49 -28.68 3.06 -7.55
N PRO A 50 -27.45 2.54 -7.49
CA PRO A 50 -27.19 1.11 -7.71
C PRO A 50 -27.90 0.24 -6.67
N ARG A 51 -28.17 -1.02 -7.06
CA ARG A 51 -28.75 -2.02 -6.16
C ARG A 51 -27.89 -2.21 -4.91
N GLY A 52 -28.50 -2.18 -3.73
CA GLY A 52 -27.81 -2.29 -2.43
C GLY A 52 -27.27 -0.97 -1.87
N LEU A 53 -27.49 0.16 -2.55
CA LEU A 53 -27.11 1.50 -2.08
C LEU A 53 -28.29 2.48 -2.09
N GLU A 54 -29.52 2.00 -2.21
CA GLU A 54 -30.74 2.79 -2.31
C GLU A 54 -30.93 3.66 -1.06
N SER A 55 -30.74 3.08 0.12
CA SER A 55 -30.85 3.73 1.43
C SER A 55 -29.52 4.27 1.96
N LEU A 56 -28.49 4.39 1.12
CA LEU A 56 -27.18 4.87 1.55
C LEU A 56 -27.26 6.28 2.13
N ASP A 57 -26.87 6.40 3.40
CA ASP A 57 -26.67 7.67 4.09
C ASP A 57 -25.34 8.29 3.66
N CYS A 58 -25.40 9.17 2.67
CA CYS A 58 -24.21 9.78 2.08
C CYS A 58 -23.42 10.62 3.09
N GLN A 59 -24.08 11.24 4.07
CA GLN A 59 -23.40 12.05 5.07
C GLN A 59 -22.58 11.16 6.01
N LYS A 60 -23.17 10.09 6.56
CA LYS A 60 -22.43 9.16 7.43
C LYS A 60 -21.27 8.49 6.72
N VAL A 61 -21.43 8.15 5.44
CA VAL A 61 -20.36 7.57 4.63
C VAL A 61 -19.23 8.58 4.43
N GLU A 62 -19.55 9.84 4.14
CA GLU A 62 -18.55 10.90 3.97
C GLU A 62 -17.78 11.16 5.28
N GLU A 63 -18.46 11.22 6.42
CA GLU A 63 -17.84 11.36 7.73
C GLU A 63 -16.92 10.17 8.06
N SER A 64 -17.38 8.95 7.78
CA SER A 64 -16.59 7.72 8.00
C SER A 64 -15.36 7.67 7.09
N MET A 65 -15.50 8.10 5.84
CA MET A 65 -14.39 8.22 4.89
C MET A 65 -13.34 9.21 5.37
N LYS A 66 -13.75 10.39 5.84
CA LYS A 66 -12.84 11.38 6.43
C LYS A 66 -12.09 10.82 7.63
N LYS A 67 -12.77 10.10 8.53
CA LYS A 67 -12.13 9.43 9.68
C LYS A 67 -11.06 8.41 9.25
N ILE A 68 -11.35 7.56 8.27
CA ILE A 68 -10.35 6.61 7.74
C ILE A 68 -9.15 7.37 7.18
N ARG A 69 -9.39 8.41 6.38
CA ARG A 69 -8.33 9.20 5.76
C ARG A 69 -7.43 9.87 6.81
N THR A 70 -8.02 10.56 7.79
CA THR A 70 -7.29 11.15 8.91
C THR A 70 -6.44 10.13 9.67
N MET A 71 -6.95 8.92 9.91
CA MET A 71 -6.18 7.85 10.57
C MET A 71 -5.01 7.36 9.71
N LEU A 72 -5.22 7.19 8.40
CA LEU A 72 -4.13 6.82 7.48
C LEU A 72 -3.04 7.90 7.46
N ASP A 73 -3.41 9.17 7.39
CA ASP A 73 -2.44 10.26 7.21
C ASP A 73 -1.69 10.61 8.51
N ASN A 74 -2.38 10.57 9.65
CA ASN A 74 -1.82 10.97 10.94
C ASN A 74 -1.17 9.83 11.72
N GLN A 75 -1.51 8.58 11.43
CA GLN A 75 -0.98 7.42 12.16
C GLN A 75 -0.23 6.45 11.24
N ALA A 76 -0.85 6.03 10.14
CA ALA A 76 -0.23 5.01 9.28
C ALA A 76 1.02 5.53 8.56
N ILE A 77 0.99 6.74 7.98
CA ILE A 77 2.17 7.32 7.30
C ILE A 77 3.37 7.41 8.27
N PRO A 78 3.27 8.05 9.46
CA PRO A 78 4.40 8.12 10.39
C PRO A 78 4.97 6.77 10.81
N ILE A 79 4.10 5.78 11.09
CA ILE A 79 4.54 4.42 11.46
C ILE A 79 5.35 3.79 10.31
N LEU A 80 4.84 3.88 9.09
CA LEU A 80 5.53 3.31 7.93
C LEU A 80 6.84 4.04 7.62
N GLU A 81 6.87 5.38 7.68
CA GLU A 81 8.11 6.17 7.52
C GLU A 81 9.15 5.81 8.58
N TYR A 82 8.70 5.62 9.83
CA TYR A 82 9.56 5.22 10.94
C TYR A 82 10.16 3.82 10.73
N TRP A 83 9.41 2.88 10.17
CA TRP A 83 9.88 1.53 9.91
C TRP A 83 10.98 1.44 8.84
N ILE A 84 11.10 2.44 7.97
CA ILE A 84 12.11 2.49 6.89
C ILE A 84 13.21 3.50 7.16
N GLU A 85 13.26 4.07 8.37
CA GLU A 85 14.35 4.94 8.77
C GLU A 85 15.70 4.20 8.60
N PRO A 86 16.70 4.75 7.88
CA PRO A 86 17.94 4.04 7.57
C PRO A 86 18.73 3.57 8.80
N SER A 87 18.56 4.25 9.93
CA SER A 87 19.14 3.86 11.23
C SER A 87 18.55 2.55 11.78
N ARG A 88 17.33 2.18 11.34
CA ARG A 88 16.53 1.06 11.87
C ARG A 88 16.39 -0.10 10.89
N CYS A 89 16.21 0.20 9.61
CA CYS A 89 15.96 -0.81 8.59
C CYS A 89 17.12 -0.90 7.62
N LYS A 90 17.85 -2.02 7.70
CA LYS A 90 18.93 -2.36 6.76
C LYS A 90 18.48 -3.36 5.69
N ASP A 91 17.29 -3.94 5.84
CA ASP A 91 16.73 -4.90 4.89
C ASP A 91 16.03 -4.14 3.75
N VAL A 92 16.65 -4.18 2.58
CA VAL A 92 16.15 -3.53 1.36
C VAL A 92 14.80 -4.11 0.93
N GLY A 93 14.57 -5.41 1.11
CA GLY A 93 13.32 -6.06 0.74
C GLY A 93 12.16 -5.60 1.64
N VAL A 94 12.42 -5.44 2.94
CA VAL A 94 11.45 -4.83 3.87
C VAL A 94 11.21 -3.36 3.54
N SER A 95 12.26 -2.61 3.22
CA SER A 95 12.12 -1.20 2.82
C SER A 95 11.28 -1.05 1.56
N CYS A 96 11.51 -1.89 0.54
CA CYS A 96 10.68 -1.94 -0.66
C CYS A 96 9.22 -2.29 -0.32
N LEU A 97 8.99 -3.30 0.53
CA LEU A 97 7.64 -3.66 0.96
C LEU A 97 6.90 -2.48 1.58
N VAL A 98 7.56 -1.75 2.49
CA VAL A 98 6.94 -0.62 3.19
C VAL A 98 6.75 0.58 2.25
N HIS A 99 7.72 0.91 1.39
CA HIS A 99 7.56 1.94 0.35
C HIS A 99 6.39 1.64 -0.60
N ALA A 100 6.18 0.38 -0.97
CA ALA A 100 5.03 -0.02 -1.78
C ALA A 100 3.71 0.24 -1.04
N HIS A 101 3.67 0.06 0.29
CA HIS A 101 2.49 0.38 1.09
C HIS A 101 2.32 1.89 1.27
N LEU A 102 3.40 2.67 1.42
CA LEU A 102 3.35 4.13 1.43
C LEU A 102 2.74 4.67 0.14
N MET A 103 3.17 4.18 -1.03
CA MET A 103 2.53 4.56 -2.30
C MET A 103 1.06 4.12 -2.36
N TYR A 104 0.75 2.92 -1.86
CA TYR A 104 -0.62 2.38 -1.89
C TYR A 104 -1.62 3.22 -1.09
N LEU A 105 -1.19 3.95 -0.06
CA LEU A 105 -2.04 4.88 0.71
C LEU A 105 -2.73 5.94 -0.15
N PHE A 106 -2.07 6.35 -1.24
CA PHE A 106 -2.55 7.38 -2.16
C PHE A 106 -3.27 6.83 -3.38
N LYS A 107 -3.51 5.51 -3.45
CA LYS A 107 -4.16 4.85 -4.60
C LYS A 107 -5.49 5.49 -5.02
N ASN A 108 -6.27 5.99 -4.06
CA ASN A 108 -7.59 6.57 -4.32
C ASN A 108 -7.60 8.11 -4.28
N HIS A 109 -6.43 8.76 -4.30
CA HIS A 109 -6.37 10.22 -4.36
C HIS A 109 -6.77 10.75 -5.74
N TYR A 110 -7.56 11.81 -5.74
CA TYR A 110 -7.75 12.69 -6.89
C TYR A 110 -6.65 13.77 -6.92
N TYR A 111 -6.49 14.43 -8.07
CA TYR A 111 -5.43 15.42 -8.27
C TYR A 111 -5.49 16.59 -7.28
N ASP A 112 -6.69 16.97 -6.85
CA ASP A 112 -6.95 18.04 -5.89
C ASP A 112 -6.78 17.63 -4.42
N GLU A 113 -6.62 16.33 -4.14
CA GLU A 113 -6.41 15.81 -2.78
C GLU A 113 -4.92 15.74 -2.41
N PHE A 114 -4.00 15.91 -3.37
CA PHE A 114 -2.57 15.87 -3.11
C PHE A 114 -2.06 17.15 -2.45
N ASP A 115 -1.41 16.99 -1.31
CA ASP A 115 -0.62 18.02 -0.64
C ASP A 115 0.89 17.77 -0.79
N PHE A 116 1.70 18.71 -0.30
CA PHE A 116 3.16 18.61 -0.35
C PHE A 116 3.68 17.31 0.28
N ARG A 117 3.13 16.92 1.43
CA ARG A 117 3.54 15.70 2.14
C ARG A 117 3.25 14.46 1.31
N SER A 118 2.03 14.33 0.79
CA SER A 118 1.59 13.19 0.00
C SER A 118 2.44 13.01 -1.25
N VAL A 119 2.74 14.12 -1.96
CA VAL A 119 3.61 14.10 -3.14
C VAL A 119 5.04 13.72 -2.76
N SER A 120 5.58 14.26 -1.67
CA SER A 120 6.93 13.92 -1.19
C SER A 120 7.04 12.43 -0.88
N VAL A 121 6.10 11.87 -0.12
CA VAL A 121 6.07 10.44 0.24
C VAL A 121 5.90 9.56 -1.00
N LEU A 122 4.99 9.93 -1.90
CA LEU A 122 4.72 9.19 -3.13
C LEU A 122 5.97 9.12 -4.03
N LEU A 123 6.59 10.27 -4.31
CA LEU A 123 7.75 10.36 -5.21
C LEU A 123 8.99 9.71 -4.60
N SER A 124 9.27 9.94 -3.32
CA SER A 124 10.42 9.31 -2.65
C SER A 124 10.27 7.78 -2.63
N SER A 125 9.07 7.28 -2.35
CA SER A 125 8.79 5.85 -2.38
C SER A 125 8.88 5.27 -3.79
N GLN A 126 8.40 5.99 -4.81
CA GLN A 126 8.52 5.57 -6.20
C GLN A 126 9.97 5.48 -6.65
N VAL A 127 10.79 6.50 -6.34
CA VAL A 127 12.22 6.51 -6.68
C VAL A 127 12.94 5.37 -5.95
N TYR A 128 12.67 5.18 -4.65
CA TYR A 128 13.29 4.10 -3.89
C TYR A 128 12.98 2.73 -4.49
N LEU A 129 11.71 2.48 -4.83
CA LEU A 129 11.30 1.24 -5.48
C LEU A 129 11.93 1.08 -6.85
N ALA A 130 11.96 2.12 -7.68
CA ALA A 130 12.56 2.05 -9.01
C ALA A 130 14.04 1.65 -8.97
N ILE A 131 14.78 2.07 -7.94
CA ILE A 131 16.20 1.76 -7.76
C ILE A 131 16.40 0.37 -7.14
N ASN A 132 15.63 0.06 -6.09
CA ASN A 132 15.95 -1.07 -5.20
C ASN A 132 15.07 -2.30 -5.42
N HIS A 133 13.87 -2.12 -5.98
CA HIS A 133 12.99 -3.24 -6.27
C HIS A 133 13.49 -3.95 -7.53
N ARG A 134 14.28 -5.00 -7.33
CA ARG A 134 14.53 -5.97 -8.39
C ARG A 134 13.19 -6.63 -8.72
N PHE A 135 12.66 -6.37 -9.92
CA PHE A 135 11.69 -7.30 -10.49
C PHE A 135 12.34 -8.67 -10.38
N SER A 136 11.69 -9.64 -9.73
CA SER A 136 12.22 -11.01 -9.62
C SER A 136 12.37 -11.57 -11.01
N SER A 137 13.53 -11.31 -11.60
CA SER A 137 13.99 -11.81 -12.86
C SER A 137 14.71 -13.12 -12.61
N SER A 138 14.20 -14.01 -11.74
CA SER A 138 14.81 -15.35 -11.62
C SER A 138 15.00 -15.97 -13.01
N VAL A 139 14.11 -15.65 -13.96
CA VAL A 139 14.23 -15.99 -15.38
C VAL A 139 15.40 -15.30 -16.11
N TYR A 140 15.71 -14.01 -15.88
CA TYR A 140 16.83 -13.33 -16.57
C TYR A 140 18.17 -13.46 -15.84
N ASP A 141 18.16 -13.58 -14.52
CA ASP A 141 19.35 -13.83 -13.72
C ASP A 141 19.85 -15.27 -14.01
N ASP A 142 18.94 -16.25 -14.13
CA ASP A 142 19.29 -17.62 -14.57
C ASP A 142 19.86 -17.65 -16.01
N LEU A 143 19.42 -16.76 -16.90
CA LEU A 143 19.91 -16.65 -18.29
C LEU A 143 21.27 -15.96 -18.39
N ALA A 144 21.59 -15.05 -17.47
CA ALA A 144 22.86 -14.33 -17.45
C ALA A 144 24.00 -15.16 -16.84
N ASP A 145 23.67 -16.04 -15.88
CA ASP A 145 24.64 -16.87 -15.15
C ASP A 145 24.80 -18.29 -15.73
N THR A 146 24.11 -18.65 -16.83
CA THR A 146 24.26 -19.97 -17.46
C THR A 146 25.42 -19.98 -18.48
N PRO A 147 26.48 -20.79 -18.27
CA PRO A 147 27.59 -20.91 -19.23
C PRO A 147 27.18 -21.61 -20.54
N ASN A 148 25.95 -22.15 -20.61
CA ASN A 148 25.41 -22.78 -21.81
C ASN A 148 23.97 -22.29 -22.09
N PRO A 149 23.78 -21.33 -23.03
CA PRO A 149 22.49 -20.72 -23.33
C PRO A 149 21.49 -21.67 -24.01
N SER A 150 21.87 -22.91 -24.31
CA SER A 150 20.99 -23.91 -24.93
C SER A 150 20.17 -24.74 -23.93
N LEU A 151 20.39 -24.58 -22.62
CA LEU A 151 19.66 -25.32 -21.59
C LEU A 151 18.57 -24.43 -20.98
N PRO A 152 17.36 -24.98 -20.72
CA PRO A 152 16.32 -24.22 -20.05
C PRO A 152 16.76 -23.90 -18.60
N PRO A 153 16.50 -22.67 -18.12
CA PRO A 153 16.92 -22.24 -16.81
C PRO A 153 16.36 -23.17 -15.71
N PRO A 154 17.09 -23.37 -14.61
CA PRO A 154 16.74 -24.33 -13.56
C PRO A 154 15.36 -24.06 -12.93
N SER A 155 14.89 -22.80 -12.97
CA SER A 155 13.54 -22.41 -12.56
C SER A 155 12.40 -22.92 -13.46
N ILE A 156 12.69 -23.39 -14.68
CA ILE A 156 11.72 -23.96 -15.64
C ILE A 156 11.73 -25.50 -15.62
N GLN A 157 12.72 -26.12 -14.98
CA GLN A 157 12.84 -27.57 -14.88
C GLN A 157 11.88 -28.07 -13.79
N VAL A 158 10.65 -28.37 -14.21
CA VAL A 158 9.66 -29.09 -13.38
C VAL A 158 10.14 -30.53 -13.20
N ALA A 159 10.29 -30.94 -11.93
CA ALA A 159 10.54 -32.34 -11.56
C ALA A 159 9.29 -33.21 -11.78
#